data_AF-A0A2W5SNF0-F1
#
_entry.id   AF-A0A2W5SNF0-F1
#
_cell.length_a   1.000
_cell.length_b   1.000
_cell.length_c   1.000
_cell.angle_alpha   90.00
_cell.angle_beta   90.00
_cell.angle_gamma   90.00
#
_symmetry.space_group_name_H-M   'P 1'
#
loop_
_entity.id
_entity.type
_entity.pdbx_description
1 polymer ?
#
loop_
_entity_poly.entity_id
_entity_poly.type
_entity_poly.pdbx_seq_one_letter_code
_entity_poly.pdbx_strand_id
1 'polypeptide(L)'
;MSPAQNPHPSNSDYLSLVVRAPVYDAAERTPLEPMPRMSQRLGNDVYVKREDTQPVHSFKVRGAYARMAALTDDEKRRGVVTASAGNHAQGIALSGSIMDVSALIVMPTMTPQIKVDAVRNFGGEVLLFGDNFDEAKERASEIAQSEGRVFVPPFDDPHVIAGQGTIGLEIFQQASTVDRVFVPVGGGGLAAGVAVVLKQLNPRISVIGVEPEGSACLTAAMKAGEPVTLDRVSLYAEGVAVARIGDETFRVCRDNLDEVITVNSDEISAAVKDIFDDTRAVAEPSGAVALAGLKTYVTTHGVHGETLAHVLSGANLNFHGLRYISERAELGEHGEALLGVTIPERKGAFLEFCQVLGGRSVTDFNYRVDDHDRARIFVGVQLHEGDQERDDIIADLQERSYDVVDLSSDDAAKEHVRYMIGGRAPRHFNERVFSIQFPEHPGALLHFLKVLGAHWNISLFHYRSHGMDYGRVLCGFDDTENPAGDGSDDDFDHHMQELGYQFKEVTDSVGYTYFLKS
;
A
#
# COMPACT_ATOMS: atom_id res chain seq x y z
N MET A 1 23.67 37.15 -12.94
CA MET A 1 23.77 35.81 -13.57
C MET A 1 22.38 35.45 -14.09
N SER A 2 22.26 34.67 -15.16
CA SER A 2 20.93 34.17 -15.54
C SER A 2 20.40 33.29 -14.39
N PRO A 3 19.08 33.23 -14.15
CA PRO A 3 18.50 32.34 -13.15
C PRO A 3 18.95 30.87 -13.31
N ALA A 4 19.27 30.46 -14.53
CA ALA A 4 19.73 29.11 -14.89
C ALA A 4 21.18 28.79 -14.48
N GLN A 5 21.96 29.77 -14.00
CA GLN A 5 23.36 29.57 -13.57
C GLN A 5 23.57 29.86 -12.08
N ASN A 6 22.50 30.17 -11.34
CA ASN A 6 22.58 30.45 -9.91
C ASN A 6 22.47 29.12 -9.12
N PRO A 7 23.47 28.72 -8.33
CA PRO A 7 23.39 27.49 -7.53
C PRO A 7 22.33 27.56 -6.42
N HIS A 8 21.88 28.76 -6.05
CA HIS A 8 20.79 28.98 -5.08
C HIS A 8 19.76 29.97 -5.65
N PRO A 9 18.87 29.53 -6.55
CA PRO A 9 17.84 30.39 -7.12
C PRO A 9 16.94 30.99 -6.04
N SER A 10 16.59 32.26 -6.18
CA SER A 10 15.54 32.87 -5.35
C SER A 10 14.16 32.29 -5.68
N ASN A 11 13.16 32.54 -4.84
CA ASN A 11 11.78 32.11 -5.13
C ASN A 11 11.25 32.67 -6.47
N SER A 12 11.62 33.91 -6.81
CA SER A 12 11.27 34.52 -8.10
C SER A 12 12.03 33.89 -9.27
N ASP A 13 13.27 33.46 -9.06
CA ASP A 13 14.04 32.72 -10.08
C ASP A 13 13.37 31.37 -10.37
N TYR A 14 12.95 30.65 -9.32
CA TYR A 14 12.19 29.41 -9.46
C TYR A 14 10.88 29.61 -10.22
N LEU A 15 10.09 30.63 -9.89
CA LEU A 15 8.87 30.93 -10.66
C LEU A 15 9.19 31.16 -12.15
N SER A 16 10.26 31.92 -12.46
CA SER A 16 10.70 32.12 -13.84
C SER A 16 11.16 30.83 -14.51
N LEU A 17 11.83 29.92 -13.80
CA LEU A 17 12.28 28.63 -14.33
C LEU A 17 11.08 27.72 -14.60
N VAL A 18 10.12 27.66 -13.69
CA VAL A 18 8.90 26.84 -13.80
C VAL A 18 8.08 27.26 -15.02
N VAL A 19 7.82 28.57 -15.19
CA VAL A 19 7.02 29.10 -16.31
C VAL A 19 7.70 28.84 -17.66
N ARG A 20 9.03 28.74 -17.70
CA ARG A 20 9.81 28.48 -18.91
C ARG A 20 10.13 27.01 -19.14
N ALA A 21 9.80 26.12 -18.20
CA ALA A 21 10.15 24.72 -18.29
C ALA A 21 9.34 24.06 -19.43
N PRO A 22 9.98 23.44 -20.44
CA PRO A 22 9.29 22.85 -21.58
C PRO A 22 8.73 21.46 -21.24
N VAL A 23 8.12 21.29 -20.06
CA VAL A 23 7.72 19.96 -19.57
C VAL A 23 6.67 19.30 -20.47
N TYR A 24 5.85 20.09 -21.16
CA TYR A 24 4.73 19.58 -21.96
C TYR A 24 5.12 18.94 -23.29
N ASP A 25 6.41 18.94 -23.63
CA ASP A 25 6.94 18.17 -24.77
C ASP A 25 7.04 16.66 -24.43
N ALA A 26 6.98 16.29 -23.13
CA ALA A 26 6.99 14.91 -22.66
C ALA A 26 5.93 14.57 -21.60
N ALA A 27 5.46 15.57 -20.85
CA ALA A 27 4.43 15.45 -19.84
C ALA A 27 3.09 15.97 -20.35
N GLU A 28 2.01 15.51 -19.73
CA GLU A 28 0.68 16.04 -19.97
C GLU A 28 0.24 16.94 -18.81
N ARG A 29 -0.67 17.87 -19.11
CA ARG A 29 -1.40 18.59 -18.06
C ARG A 29 -2.40 17.63 -17.43
N THR A 30 -2.12 17.21 -16.20
CA THR A 30 -2.90 16.14 -15.56
C THR A 30 -4.20 16.67 -14.95
N PRO A 31 -5.24 15.83 -14.83
CA PRO A 31 -6.47 16.19 -14.14
C PRO A 31 -6.26 16.58 -12.67
N LEU A 32 -7.06 17.54 -12.20
CA LEU A 32 -7.34 17.77 -10.78
C LEU A 32 -8.79 17.34 -10.55
N GLU A 33 -8.98 16.14 -10.02
CA GLU A 33 -10.29 15.49 -9.94
C GLU A 33 -10.86 15.59 -8.52
N PRO A 34 -12.18 15.84 -8.37
CA PRO A 34 -12.82 15.78 -7.05
C PRO A 34 -12.88 14.32 -6.54
N MET A 35 -12.75 14.15 -5.23
CA MET A 35 -12.91 12.87 -4.52
C MET A 35 -14.20 12.90 -3.68
N PRO A 36 -15.38 12.61 -4.27
CA PRO A 36 -16.66 12.90 -3.64
C PRO A 36 -16.92 12.13 -2.33
N ARG A 37 -16.49 10.87 -2.20
CA ARG A 37 -16.68 10.10 -0.96
C ARG A 37 -15.76 10.65 0.12
N MET A 38 -14.50 10.94 -0.21
CA MET A 38 -13.56 11.56 0.71
C MET A 38 -14.05 12.95 1.16
N SER A 39 -14.54 13.76 0.23
CA SER A 39 -15.10 15.08 0.52
C SER A 39 -16.24 15.00 1.52
N GLN A 40 -17.19 14.08 1.29
CA GLN A 40 -18.30 13.84 2.20
C GLN A 40 -17.81 13.34 3.57
N ARG A 41 -16.86 12.41 3.60
CA ARG A 41 -16.34 11.81 4.83
C ARG A 41 -15.61 12.83 5.71
N LEU A 42 -14.86 13.75 5.11
CA LEU A 42 -14.06 14.74 5.82
C LEU A 42 -14.78 16.08 6.04
N GLY A 43 -15.91 16.32 5.37
CA GLY A 43 -16.61 17.61 5.41
C GLY A 43 -15.80 18.75 4.77
N ASN A 44 -15.04 18.44 3.71
CA ASN A 44 -14.18 19.35 2.96
C ASN A 44 -14.29 19.07 1.46
N ASP A 45 -13.93 20.00 0.59
CA ASP A 45 -13.82 19.73 -0.85
C ASP A 45 -12.44 19.17 -1.18
N VAL A 46 -12.35 17.85 -1.34
CA VAL A 46 -11.08 17.13 -1.55
C VAL A 46 -10.85 16.87 -3.04
N TYR A 47 -9.65 17.21 -3.51
CA TYR A 47 -9.19 17.00 -4.87
C TYR A 47 -7.90 16.18 -4.94
N VAL A 48 -7.76 15.40 -6.00
CA VAL A 48 -6.55 14.64 -6.32
C VAL A 48 -5.93 15.15 -7.61
N LYS A 49 -4.64 15.48 -7.55
CA LYS A 49 -3.83 15.80 -8.73
C LYS A 49 -3.22 14.52 -9.30
N ARG A 50 -3.72 14.08 -10.46
CA ARG A 50 -3.54 12.75 -11.06
C ARG A 50 -2.22 12.59 -11.82
N GLU A 51 -1.07 12.70 -11.14
CA GLU A 51 0.23 12.51 -11.80
C GLU A 51 0.53 11.04 -12.20
N ASP A 52 -0.31 10.09 -11.81
CA ASP A 52 -0.33 8.72 -12.34
C ASP A 52 -0.74 8.63 -13.81
N THR A 53 -1.43 9.63 -14.36
CA THR A 53 -1.84 9.62 -15.78
C THR A 53 -0.72 10.04 -16.73
N GLN A 54 0.46 10.40 -16.22
CA GLN A 54 1.62 10.67 -17.06
C GLN A 54 2.04 9.41 -17.85
N PRO A 55 2.73 9.55 -19.00
CA PRO A 55 3.17 8.40 -19.79
C PRO A 55 4.06 7.40 -19.05
N VAL A 56 4.79 7.86 -18.01
CA VAL A 56 5.64 7.03 -17.13
C VAL A 56 4.98 6.74 -15.77
N HIS A 57 3.67 6.95 -15.68
CA HIS A 57 2.83 6.71 -14.52
C HIS A 57 3.28 7.41 -13.22
N SER A 58 3.99 8.53 -13.36
CA SER A 58 4.44 9.35 -12.23
C SER A 58 4.89 10.74 -12.70
N PHE A 59 4.99 11.67 -11.75
CA PHE A 59 5.43 13.05 -12.02
C PHE A 59 6.88 13.18 -12.50
N LYS A 60 7.72 12.16 -12.34
CA LYS A 60 9.18 12.26 -12.49
C LYS A 60 9.62 12.68 -13.89
N VAL A 61 8.80 12.43 -14.92
CA VAL A 61 9.05 12.90 -16.30
C VAL A 61 9.22 14.41 -16.37
N ARG A 62 8.51 15.20 -15.55
CA ARG A 62 8.55 16.67 -15.62
C ARG A 62 9.94 17.22 -15.30
N GLY A 63 10.48 16.90 -14.13
CA GLY A 63 11.82 17.35 -13.75
C GLY A 63 12.95 16.68 -14.52
N ALA A 64 12.79 15.41 -14.92
CA ALA A 64 13.72 14.74 -15.82
C ALA A 64 13.85 15.51 -17.14
N TYR A 65 12.70 15.77 -17.79
CA TYR A 65 12.65 16.50 -19.05
C TYR A 65 13.15 17.94 -18.89
N ALA A 66 12.72 18.66 -17.85
CA ALA A 66 13.18 20.03 -17.61
C ALA A 66 14.71 20.12 -17.44
N ARG A 67 15.32 19.16 -16.73
CA ARG A 67 16.78 19.12 -16.55
C ARG A 67 17.51 18.76 -17.84
N MET A 68 16.99 17.81 -18.60
CA MET A 68 17.58 17.39 -19.88
C MET A 68 17.43 18.47 -20.97
N ALA A 69 16.33 19.21 -20.97
CA ALA A 69 16.08 20.30 -21.91
C ALA A 69 17.06 21.46 -21.68
N ALA A 70 17.47 21.67 -20.43
CA ALA A 70 18.44 22.68 -20.02
C ALA A 70 19.90 22.33 -20.35
N LEU A 71 20.19 21.10 -20.83
CA LEU A 71 21.51 20.71 -21.27
C LEU A 71 21.94 21.49 -22.52
N THR A 72 23.22 21.82 -22.59
CA THR A 72 23.87 22.32 -23.80
C THR A 72 23.92 21.25 -24.88
N ASP A 73 24.04 21.65 -26.15
CA ASP A 73 24.16 20.69 -27.27
C ASP A 73 25.36 19.75 -27.10
N ASP A 74 26.42 20.21 -26.44
CA ASP A 74 27.61 19.41 -26.16
C ASP A 74 27.37 18.36 -25.08
N GLU A 75 26.65 18.72 -24.02
CA GLU A 75 26.20 17.76 -23.01
C GLU A 75 25.21 16.75 -23.58
N LYS A 76 24.25 17.20 -24.41
CA LYS A 76 23.31 16.31 -25.11
C LYS A 76 24.03 15.28 -25.99
N ARG A 77 25.06 15.70 -26.73
CA ARG A 77 25.90 14.78 -27.54
C ARG A 77 26.64 13.75 -26.70
N ARG A 78 27.09 14.10 -25.48
CA ARG A 78 27.74 13.14 -24.57
C ARG A 78 26.74 12.18 -23.92
N GLY A 79 25.48 12.57 -23.84
CA GLY A 79 24.43 11.80 -23.20
C GLY A 79 24.38 12.01 -21.68
N VAL A 80 23.39 11.37 -21.07
CA VAL A 80 23.14 11.44 -19.64
C VAL A 80 23.35 10.08 -18.98
N VAL A 81 23.58 10.12 -17.66
CA VAL A 81 23.63 8.94 -16.81
C VAL A 81 22.87 9.20 -15.52
N THR A 82 22.21 8.17 -14.97
CA THR A 82 21.61 8.24 -13.63
C THR A 82 21.63 6.86 -12.99
N ALA A 83 21.43 6.80 -11.68
CA ALA A 83 21.18 5.56 -10.96
C ALA A 83 19.75 5.57 -10.41
N SER A 84 18.92 4.65 -10.90
CA SER A 84 17.54 4.46 -10.44
C SER A 84 16.95 3.20 -11.06
N ALA A 85 16.14 2.46 -10.30
CA ALA A 85 15.35 1.35 -10.81
C ALA A 85 13.83 1.66 -10.78
N GLY A 86 13.43 2.92 -10.62
CA GLY A 86 12.03 3.32 -10.39
C GLY A 86 11.57 4.47 -11.28
N ASN A 87 10.64 5.27 -10.75
CA ASN A 87 9.97 6.37 -11.46
C ASN A 87 10.94 7.36 -12.15
N HIS A 88 12.08 7.65 -11.52
CA HIS A 88 13.08 8.55 -12.11
C HIS A 88 13.76 7.94 -13.35
N ALA A 89 14.05 6.64 -13.32
CA ALA A 89 14.65 5.94 -14.46
C ALA A 89 13.76 6.01 -15.70
N GLN A 90 12.46 5.75 -15.52
CA GLN A 90 11.48 5.82 -16.62
C GLN A 90 11.36 7.25 -17.16
N GLY A 91 11.32 8.26 -16.27
CA GLY A 91 11.28 9.67 -16.66
C GLY A 91 12.49 10.09 -17.50
N ILE A 92 13.70 9.65 -17.13
CA ILE A 92 14.93 9.91 -17.88
C ILE A 92 14.97 9.16 -19.21
N ALA A 93 14.57 7.89 -19.22
CA ALA A 93 14.51 7.08 -20.44
C ALA A 93 13.58 7.69 -21.49
N LEU A 94 12.34 8.03 -21.10
CA LEU A 94 11.38 8.66 -22.00
C LEU A 94 11.89 10.02 -22.50
N SER A 95 12.45 10.83 -21.59
CA SER A 95 13.00 12.15 -21.95
C SER A 95 14.16 12.04 -22.94
N GLY A 96 15.05 11.05 -22.75
CA GLY A 96 16.16 10.77 -23.67
C GLY A 96 15.67 10.39 -25.06
N SER A 97 14.67 9.51 -25.14
CA SER A 97 14.08 9.09 -26.42
C SER A 97 13.40 10.23 -27.18
N ILE A 98 12.69 11.12 -26.48
CA ILE A 98 12.05 12.27 -27.12
C ILE A 98 13.09 13.27 -27.65
N MET A 99 14.18 13.48 -26.91
CA MET A 99 15.22 14.45 -27.28
C MET A 99 16.32 13.89 -28.19
N ASP A 100 16.29 12.58 -28.51
CA ASP A 100 17.39 11.87 -29.18
C ASP A 100 18.73 12.00 -28.42
N VAL A 101 18.67 11.83 -27.10
CA VAL A 101 19.82 11.90 -26.18
C VAL A 101 20.02 10.53 -25.53
N SER A 102 21.22 9.95 -25.69
CA SER A 102 21.58 8.69 -25.02
C SER A 102 21.41 8.81 -23.51
N ALA A 103 20.58 7.95 -22.94
CA ALA A 103 20.27 7.91 -21.52
C ALA A 103 20.70 6.57 -20.95
N LEU A 104 21.76 6.57 -20.15
CA LEU A 104 22.26 5.39 -19.45
C LEU A 104 21.71 5.34 -18.02
N ILE A 105 20.98 4.27 -17.70
CA ILE A 105 20.42 4.01 -16.39
C ILE A 105 21.18 2.86 -15.74
N VAL A 106 21.86 3.15 -14.64
CA VAL A 106 22.52 2.14 -13.81
C VAL A 106 21.54 1.63 -12.77
N MET A 107 21.40 0.31 -12.68
CA MET A 107 20.50 -0.36 -11.73
C MET A 107 21.25 -1.50 -11.02
N PRO A 108 20.87 -1.86 -9.78
CA PRO A 108 21.40 -3.05 -9.12
C PRO A 108 21.16 -4.32 -9.95
N THR A 109 22.06 -5.30 -9.83
CA THR A 109 21.95 -6.58 -10.55
C THR A 109 20.68 -7.37 -10.20
N MET A 110 20.19 -7.21 -8.98
CA MET A 110 18.97 -7.86 -8.46
C MET A 110 17.67 -7.13 -8.84
N THR A 111 17.73 -6.10 -9.69
CA THR A 111 16.55 -5.35 -10.12
C THR A 111 15.57 -6.27 -10.87
N PRO A 112 14.29 -6.34 -10.47
CA PRO A 112 13.29 -7.15 -11.15
C PRO A 112 13.22 -6.86 -12.66
N GLN A 113 13.15 -7.91 -13.47
CA GLN A 113 13.20 -7.79 -14.94
C GLN A 113 12.12 -6.85 -15.49
N ILE A 114 10.94 -6.81 -14.88
CA ILE A 114 9.85 -5.89 -15.26
C ILE A 114 10.25 -4.41 -15.16
N LYS A 115 11.07 -4.02 -14.17
CA LYS A 115 11.56 -2.65 -13.99
C LYS A 115 12.65 -2.32 -15.03
N VAL A 116 13.49 -3.31 -15.36
CA VAL A 116 14.51 -3.20 -16.42
C VAL A 116 13.85 -3.02 -17.79
N ASP A 117 12.85 -3.85 -18.08
CA ASP A 117 12.14 -3.83 -19.37
C ASP A 117 11.33 -2.54 -19.53
N ALA A 118 10.72 -2.02 -18.47
CA ALA A 118 10.03 -0.72 -18.51
C ALA A 118 10.97 0.40 -19.00
N VAL A 119 12.19 0.47 -18.48
CA VAL A 119 13.18 1.49 -18.89
C VAL A 119 13.65 1.28 -20.32
N ARG A 120 13.89 0.03 -20.73
CA ARG A 120 14.24 -0.30 -22.12
C ARG A 120 13.12 0.06 -23.10
N ASN A 121 11.86 -0.20 -22.74
CA ASN A 121 10.69 0.12 -23.54
C ASN A 121 10.52 1.63 -23.76
N PHE A 122 10.94 2.45 -22.79
CA PHE A 122 11.03 3.91 -22.94
C PHE A 122 12.30 4.38 -23.67
N GLY A 123 13.15 3.45 -24.14
CA GLY A 123 14.36 3.71 -24.94
C GLY A 123 15.63 4.03 -24.14
N GLY A 124 15.62 3.77 -22.82
CA GLY A 124 16.81 3.90 -21.99
C GLY A 124 17.79 2.74 -22.15
N GLU A 125 19.08 3.04 -22.12
CA GLU A 125 20.16 2.05 -22.02
C GLU A 125 20.26 1.60 -20.55
N VAL A 126 20.30 0.30 -20.29
CA VAL A 126 20.38 -0.23 -18.91
C VAL A 126 21.72 -0.92 -18.66
N LEU A 127 22.41 -0.50 -17.60
CA LEU A 127 23.57 -1.18 -17.04
C LEU A 127 23.21 -1.77 -15.68
N LEU A 128 23.24 -3.10 -15.57
CA LEU A 128 23.08 -3.80 -14.30
C LEU A 128 24.44 -3.87 -13.60
N PHE A 129 24.58 -3.22 -12.45
CA PHE A 129 25.82 -3.17 -11.67
C PHE A 129 25.55 -3.00 -10.18
N GLY A 130 26.34 -3.69 -9.36
CA GLY A 130 26.27 -3.63 -7.90
C GLY A 130 25.17 -4.50 -7.30
N ASP A 131 25.28 -4.76 -6.00
CA ASP A 131 24.34 -5.55 -5.22
C ASP A 131 23.20 -4.68 -4.65
N ASN A 132 23.44 -3.38 -4.53
CA ASN A 132 22.50 -2.41 -3.95
C ASN A 132 22.51 -1.08 -4.72
N PHE A 133 21.58 -0.19 -4.34
CA PHE A 133 21.41 1.11 -4.99
C PHE A 133 22.64 2.03 -4.85
N ASP A 134 23.34 1.98 -3.71
CA ASP A 134 24.50 2.84 -3.46
C ASP A 134 25.68 2.48 -4.39
N GLU A 135 25.94 1.19 -4.59
CA GLU A 135 26.94 0.71 -5.56
C GLU A 135 26.56 1.08 -7.01
N ALA A 136 25.28 0.96 -7.36
CA ALA A 136 24.80 1.39 -8.68
C ALA A 136 24.97 2.92 -8.88
N LYS A 137 24.77 3.71 -7.83
CA LYS A 137 24.95 5.17 -7.82
C LYS A 137 26.42 5.58 -7.90
N GLU A 138 27.29 4.91 -7.16
CA GLU A 138 28.75 5.11 -7.26
C GLU A 138 29.21 4.82 -8.69
N ARG A 139 28.77 3.71 -9.27
CA ARG A 139 29.08 3.36 -10.66
C ARG A 139 28.57 4.38 -11.67
N ALA A 140 27.34 4.87 -11.51
CA ALA A 140 26.81 5.94 -12.36
C ALA A 140 27.65 7.22 -12.28
N SER A 141 28.18 7.53 -11.08
CA SER A 141 29.05 8.68 -10.84
C SER A 141 30.43 8.51 -11.50
N GLU A 142 31.02 7.31 -11.43
CA GLU A 142 32.25 6.97 -12.15
C GLU A 142 32.08 7.10 -13.66
N ILE A 143 30.95 6.61 -14.20
CA ILE A 143 30.65 6.71 -15.64
C ILE A 143 30.48 8.16 -16.06
N ALA A 144 29.77 8.97 -15.26
CA ALA A 144 29.65 10.41 -15.51
C ALA A 144 31.02 11.08 -15.65
N GLN A 145 31.97 10.75 -14.77
CA GLN A 145 33.32 11.32 -14.78
C GLN A 145 34.19 10.80 -15.93
N SER A 146 34.16 9.50 -16.19
CA SER A 146 35.04 8.83 -17.18
C SER A 146 34.58 8.98 -18.62
N GLU A 147 33.27 9.00 -18.88
CA GLU A 147 32.69 9.17 -20.22
C GLU A 147 32.25 10.63 -20.49
N GLY A 148 32.26 11.49 -19.47
CA GLY A 148 31.80 12.87 -19.57
C GLY A 148 30.28 13.03 -19.70
N ARG A 149 29.51 11.96 -19.46
CA ARG A 149 28.04 12.01 -19.41
C ARG A 149 27.56 12.90 -18.27
N VAL A 150 26.43 13.59 -18.47
CA VAL A 150 25.84 14.41 -17.41
C VAL A 150 25.04 13.53 -16.45
N PHE A 151 25.40 13.55 -15.17
CA PHE A 151 24.60 12.90 -14.14
C PHE A 151 23.31 13.69 -13.90
N VAL A 152 22.15 13.04 -14.04
CA VAL A 152 20.84 13.68 -13.81
C VAL A 152 20.28 13.27 -12.45
N PRO A 153 20.18 14.19 -11.46
CA PRO A 153 19.71 13.87 -10.13
C PRO A 153 18.22 13.55 -10.09
N PRO A 154 17.77 12.70 -9.15
CA PRO A 154 16.34 12.39 -8.99
C PRO A 154 15.51 13.52 -8.34
N PHE A 155 16.15 14.50 -7.69
CA PHE A 155 15.47 15.60 -7.02
C PHE A 155 16.32 16.86 -6.76
N ASP A 156 17.59 16.71 -6.35
CA ASP A 156 18.41 17.83 -5.84
C ASP A 156 19.09 18.63 -6.97
N ASP A 157 18.29 19.28 -7.80
CA ASP A 157 18.73 20.12 -8.91
C ASP A 157 17.69 21.22 -9.20
N PRO A 158 18.11 22.48 -9.41
CA PRO A 158 17.19 23.59 -9.68
C PRO A 158 16.22 23.37 -10.85
N HIS A 159 16.67 22.77 -11.95
CA HIS A 159 15.81 22.49 -13.11
C HIS A 159 14.88 21.31 -12.85
N VAL A 160 15.33 20.31 -12.08
CA VAL A 160 14.44 19.23 -11.62
C VAL A 160 13.33 19.81 -10.76
N ILE A 161 13.67 20.60 -9.74
CA ILE A 161 12.71 21.28 -8.84
C ILE A 161 11.73 22.14 -9.66
N ALA A 162 12.24 22.94 -10.61
CA ALA A 162 11.41 23.78 -11.47
C ALA A 162 10.45 22.97 -12.35
N GLY A 163 10.92 21.84 -12.92
CA GLY A 163 10.06 20.93 -13.65
C GLY A 163 8.93 20.37 -12.78
N GLN A 164 9.22 19.99 -11.53
CA GLN A 164 8.18 19.51 -10.61
C GLN A 164 7.22 20.61 -10.18
N GLY A 165 7.71 21.85 -10.05
CA GLY A 165 6.88 23.02 -9.70
C GLY A 165 5.80 23.35 -10.72
N THR A 166 5.89 22.83 -11.95
CA THR A 166 4.81 22.96 -12.94
C THR A 166 3.49 22.35 -12.44
N ILE A 167 3.55 21.36 -11.53
CA ILE A 167 2.37 20.79 -10.86
C ILE A 167 1.68 21.85 -9.99
N GLY A 168 2.45 22.64 -9.23
CA GLY A 168 1.89 23.73 -8.41
C GLY A 168 1.20 24.79 -9.27
N LEU A 169 1.77 25.10 -10.45
CA LEU A 169 1.16 26.01 -11.42
C LEU A 169 -0.16 25.45 -11.96
N GLU A 170 -0.19 24.16 -12.30
CA GLU A 170 -1.40 23.51 -12.78
C GLU A 170 -2.50 23.47 -11.71
N ILE A 171 -2.17 23.10 -10.47
CA ILE A 171 -3.10 23.11 -9.34
C ILE A 171 -3.72 24.50 -9.17
N PHE A 172 -2.90 25.55 -9.13
CA PHE A 172 -3.40 26.92 -8.99
C PHE A 172 -4.31 27.36 -10.15
N GLN A 173 -4.01 26.93 -11.38
CA GLN A 173 -4.83 27.22 -12.55
C GLN A 173 -6.14 26.41 -12.59
N GLN A 174 -6.16 25.21 -12.01
CA GLN A 174 -7.32 24.32 -11.98
C GLN A 174 -8.25 24.60 -10.79
N ALA A 175 -7.69 25.01 -9.65
CA ALA A 175 -8.41 25.37 -8.44
C ALA A 175 -7.73 26.57 -7.74
N SER A 176 -8.05 27.78 -8.18
CA SER A 176 -7.48 29.01 -7.61
C SER A 176 -7.94 29.31 -6.19
N THR A 177 -8.98 28.61 -5.71
CA THR A 177 -9.54 28.69 -4.36
C THR A 177 -8.99 27.62 -3.41
N VAL A 178 -7.99 26.83 -3.82
CA VAL A 178 -7.40 25.81 -2.94
C VAL A 178 -6.83 26.45 -1.68
N ASP A 179 -7.22 25.93 -0.51
CA ASP A 179 -6.77 26.42 0.79
C ASP A 179 -5.49 25.70 1.21
N ARG A 180 -5.43 24.37 1.00
CA ARG A 180 -4.28 23.54 1.39
C ARG A 180 -3.89 22.54 0.32
N VAL A 181 -2.58 22.35 0.13
CA VAL A 181 -2.00 21.38 -0.80
C VAL A 181 -1.05 20.44 -0.05
N PHE A 182 -1.33 19.14 -0.13
CA PHE A 182 -0.54 18.08 0.49
C PHE A 182 0.37 17.43 -0.56
N VAL A 183 1.65 17.32 -0.24
CA VAL A 183 2.67 16.88 -1.20
C VAL A 183 3.55 15.81 -0.56
N PRO A 184 3.76 14.65 -1.22
CA PRO A 184 4.62 13.62 -0.66
C PRO A 184 6.08 14.05 -0.73
N VAL A 185 6.84 13.74 0.33
CA VAL A 185 8.23 14.11 0.48
C VAL A 185 9.08 12.84 0.55
N GLY A 186 9.95 12.68 -0.45
CA GLY A 186 11.14 11.82 -0.37
C GLY A 186 12.37 12.70 -0.32
N GLY A 187 13.10 12.80 -1.42
CA GLY A 187 14.20 13.77 -1.55
C GLY A 187 13.76 15.24 -1.72
N GLY A 188 12.52 15.60 -1.42
CA GLY A 188 12.05 16.99 -1.38
C GLY A 188 11.79 17.71 -2.71
N GLY A 189 12.24 17.21 -3.86
CA GLY A 189 12.14 17.94 -5.15
C GLY A 189 10.72 18.33 -5.58
N LEU A 190 9.72 17.45 -5.36
CA LEU A 190 8.32 17.75 -5.64
C LEU A 190 7.76 18.81 -4.68
N ALA A 191 7.95 18.62 -3.38
CA ALA A 191 7.47 19.55 -2.35
C ALA A 191 8.10 20.94 -2.50
N ALA A 192 9.42 21.01 -2.73
CA ALA A 192 10.13 22.26 -3.00
C ALA A 192 9.53 23.01 -4.20
N GLY A 193 9.34 22.30 -5.33
CA GLY A 193 8.81 22.88 -6.56
C GLY A 193 7.36 23.36 -6.43
N VAL A 194 6.50 22.55 -5.82
CA VAL A 194 5.09 22.92 -5.60
C VAL A 194 4.98 24.07 -4.61
N ALA A 195 5.69 24.01 -3.49
CA ALA A 195 5.64 25.02 -2.44
C ALA A 195 6.08 26.39 -2.96
N VAL A 196 7.25 26.47 -3.62
CA VAL A 196 7.76 27.76 -4.10
C VAL A 196 6.81 28.43 -5.09
N VAL A 197 6.17 27.66 -5.98
CA VAL A 197 5.22 28.20 -6.96
C VAL A 197 3.95 28.69 -6.28
N LEU A 198 3.33 27.87 -5.43
CA LEU A 198 2.10 28.25 -4.75
C LEU A 198 2.31 29.46 -3.83
N LYS A 199 3.43 29.52 -3.08
CA LYS A 199 3.76 30.66 -2.21
C LYS A 199 4.02 31.95 -2.98
N GLN A 200 4.59 31.87 -4.18
CA GLN A 200 4.77 33.06 -5.03
C GLN A 200 3.46 33.53 -5.68
N LEU A 201 2.54 32.62 -6.02
CA LEU A 201 1.26 32.96 -6.65
C LEU A 201 0.21 33.44 -5.63
N ASN A 202 0.10 32.75 -4.50
CA ASN A 202 -0.80 33.10 -3.40
C ASN A 202 -0.22 32.58 -2.07
N PRO A 203 0.42 33.44 -1.25
CA PRO A 203 1.07 33.02 -0.01
C PRO A 203 0.10 32.48 1.06
N ARG A 204 -1.22 32.68 0.88
CA ARG A 204 -2.26 32.16 1.80
C ARG A 204 -2.52 30.66 1.63
N ILE A 205 -2.13 30.06 0.50
CA ILE A 205 -2.26 28.62 0.29
C ILE A 205 -1.29 27.93 1.24
N SER A 206 -1.78 27.04 2.08
CA SER A 206 -0.92 26.22 2.95
C SER A 206 -0.37 25.03 2.17
N VAL A 207 0.92 24.78 2.24
CA VAL A 207 1.58 23.66 1.58
C VAL A 207 2.20 22.77 2.64
N ILE A 208 1.69 21.54 2.73
CA ILE A 208 2.03 20.57 3.76
C ILE A 208 2.85 19.44 3.12
N GLY A 209 4.07 19.24 3.61
CA GLY A 209 4.89 18.09 3.27
C GLY A 209 4.44 16.86 4.05
N VAL A 210 4.35 15.71 3.38
CA VAL A 210 3.96 14.45 4.02
C VAL A 210 5.02 13.38 3.81
N GLU A 211 5.49 12.77 4.89
CA GLU A 211 6.50 11.71 4.88
C GLU A 211 5.98 10.42 5.51
N PRO A 212 6.45 9.23 5.09
CA PRO A 212 6.30 8.04 5.90
C PRO A 212 7.14 8.15 7.17
N GLU A 213 6.63 7.75 8.33
CA GLU A 213 7.35 7.76 9.61
C GLU A 213 8.70 7.03 9.51
N GLY A 214 8.73 5.88 8.83
CA GLY A 214 9.94 5.08 8.65
C GLY A 214 10.98 5.67 7.69
N SER A 215 10.70 6.81 7.06
CA SER A 215 11.56 7.45 6.05
C SER A 215 11.52 8.99 6.15
N ALA A 216 11.24 9.54 7.33
CA ALA A 216 10.96 10.96 7.57
C ALA A 216 12.22 11.87 7.58
N CYS A 217 12.89 11.96 6.43
CA CYS A 217 14.19 12.65 6.30
C CYS A 217 14.08 14.19 6.39
N LEU A 218 13.01 14.80 5.86
CA LEU A 218 12.74 16.23 5.99
C LEU A 218 12.40 16.58 7.43
N THR A 219 11.57 15.78 8.10
CA THR A 219 11.22 15.98 9.51
C THR A 219 12.48 15.99 10.38
N ALA A 220 13.37 15.01 10.18
CA ALA A 220 14.66 14.96 10.86
C ALA A 220 15.54 16.18 10.55
N ALA A 221 15.60 16.60 9.28
CA ALA A 221 16.37 17.76 8.85
C ALA A 221 15.82 19.08 9.41
N MET A 222 14.49 19.26 9.45
CA MET A 222 13.83 20.43 10.02
C MET A 222 14.12 20.55 11.51
N LYS A 223 14.13 19.42 12.23
CA LYS A 223 14.48 19.38 13.66
C LYS A 223 15.96 19.71 13.91
N ALA A 224 16.86 19.25 13.04
CA ALA A 224 18.29 19.53 13.13
C ALA A 224 18.69 20.93 12.62
N GLY A 225 17.86 21.53 11.76
CA GLY A 225 18.17 22.77 11.05
C GLY A 225 19.05 22.59 9.80
N GLU A 226 19.43 21.34 9.47
CA GLU A 226 20.27 20.97 8.34
C GLU A 226 19.98 19.54 7.85
N PRO A 227 20.30 19.17 6.60
CA PRO A 227 20.07 17.82 6.10
C PRO A 227 20.88 16.75 6.84
N VAL A 228 20.18 15.82 7.48
CA VAL A 228 20.76 14.68 8.22
C VAL A 228 20.48 13.36 7.50
N THR A 229 21.36 12.38 7.69
CA THR A 229 21.19 11.03 7.17
C THR A 229 20.52 10.14 8.23
N LEU A 230 19.41 9.51 7.87
CA LEU A 230 18.75 8.49 8.68
C LEU A 230 19.55 7.17 8.66
N ASP A 231 19.62 6.49 9.79
CA ASP A 231 20.31 5.19 9.90
C ASP A 231 19.59 4.08 9.12
N ARG A 232 18.25 4.16 9.05
CA ARG A 232 17.39 3.17 8.40
C ARG A 232 16.22 3.86 7.72
N VAL A 233 15.73 3.23 6.66
CA VAL A 233 14.64 3.73 5.83
C VAL A 233 13.68 2.57 5.55
N SER A 234 12.38 2.82 5.69
CA SER A 234 11.35 1.85 5.31
C SER A 234 11.19 1.80 3.79
N LEU A 235 11.18 0.59 3.23
CA LEU A 235 10.99 0.36 1.80
C LEU A 235 9.53 0.22 1.39
N TYR A 236 8.58 0.36 2.33
CA TYR A 236 7.14 0.22 2.02
C TYR A 236 6.68 1.21 0.93
N ALA A 237 7.11 2.47 1.04
CA ALA A 237 6.89 3.50 0.04
C ALA A 237 8.21 3.82 -0.70
N GLU A 238 8.62 2.93 -1.61
CA GLU A 238 9.92 2.99 -2.32
C GLU A 238 10.23 4.38 -2.92
N GLY A 239 9.24 5.07 -3.49
CA GLY A 239 9.43 6.38 -4.14
C GLY A 239 9.82 7.52 -3.19
N VAL A 240 9.59 7.35 -1.88
CA VAL A 240 9.92 8.30 -0.81
C VAL A 240 10.88 7.71 0.23
N ALA A 241 11.42 6.51 -0.03
CA ALA A 241 12.44 5.86 0.80
C ALA A 241 13.81 6.53 0.62
N VAL A 242 13.97 7.74 1.17
CA VAL A 242 15.20 8.55 1.06
C VAL A 242 15.81 8.76 2.44
N ALA A 243 17.09 8.38 2.60
CA ALA A 243 17.78 8.49 3.89
C ALA A 243 18.19 9.93 4.25
N ARG A 244 18.49 10.76 3.24
CA ARG A 244 18.92 12.15 3.41
C ARG A 244 18.26 13.01 2.35
N ILE A 245 17.54 14.05 2.77
CA ILE A 245 16.95 15.04 1.87
C ILE A 245 18.05 15.77 1.06
N GLY A 246 17.71 16.29 -0.12
CA GLY A 246 18.64 17.12 -0.91
C GLY A 246 18.94 18.46 -0.24
N ASP A 247 20.11 19.01 -0.50
CA ASP A 247 20.56 20.26 0.14
C ASP A 247 19.74 21.46 -0.33
N GLU A 248 19.52 21.56 -1.64
CA GLU A 248 18.75 22.65 -2.23
C GLU A 248 17.25 22.45 -1.99
N THR A 249 16.77 21.21 -2.10
CA THR A 249 15.37 20.90 -1.78
C THR A 249 15.03 21.21 -0.32
N PHE A 250 15.92 20.91 0.64
CA PHE A 250 15.74 21.29 2.04
C PHE A 250 15.67 22.80 2.21
N ARG A 251 16.59 23.56 1.61
CA ARG A 251 16.59 25.03 1.67
C ARG A 251 15.25 25.60 1.20
N VAL A 252 14.76 25.15 0.05
CA VAL A 252 13.48 25.62 -0.51
C VAL A 252 12.30 25.17 0.35
N CYS A 253 12.26 23.92 0.80
CA CYS A 253 11.20 23.40 1.66
C CYS A 253 11.12 24.15 2.99
N ARG A 254 12.25 24.37 3.67
CA ARG A 254 12.32 25.10 4.94
C ARG A 254 11.74 26.50 4.84
N ASP A 255 11.95 27.16 3.70
CA ASP A 255 11.53 28.55 3.50
C ASP A 255 10.08 28.68 2.96
N ASN A 256 9.46 27.60 2.46
CA ASN A 256 8.17 27.67 1.75
C ASN A 256 7.08 26.68 2.21
N LEU A 257 7.41 25.60 2.92
CA LEU A 257 6.41 24.72 3.53
C LEU A 257 5.89 25.31 4.83
N ASP A 258 4.58 25.17 5.07
CA ASP A 258 3.96 25.63 6.32
C ASP A 258 4.09 24.57 7.42
N GLU A 259 4.05 23.30 7.04
CA GLU A 259 4.11 22.18 7.97
C GLU A 259 4.65 20.92 7.29
N VAL A 260 5.20 20.01 8.10
CA VAL A 260 5.60 18.67 7.69
C VAL A 260 5.00 17.68 8.68
N ILE A 261 4.25 16.70 8.17
CA ILE A 261 3.61 15.65 8.97
C ILE A 261 4.08 14.27 8.52
N THR A 262 3.97 13.30 9.42
CA THR A 262 4.33 11.91 9.14
C THR A 262 3.10 11.01 9.17
N VAL A 263 3.15 9.93 8.40
CA VAL A 263 2.12 8.88 8.37
C VAL A 263 2.74 7.49 8.40
N ASN A 264 2.04 6.53 8.99
CA ASN A 264 2.47 5.14 9.07
C ASN A 264 2.01 4.34 7.84
N SER A 265 2.48 3.09 7.73
CA SER A 265 2.18 2.21 6.60
C SER A 265 0.70 1.84 6.48
N ASP A 266 -0.04 1.76 7.59
CA ASP A 266 -1.45 1.41 7.58
C ASP A 266 -2.30 2.57 7.06
N GLU A 267 -1.99 3.81 7.49
CA GLU A 267 -2.61 5.02 6.96
C GLU A 267 -2.37 5.18 5.45
N ILE A 268 -1.15 4.90 4.98
CA ILE A 268 -0.80 4.88 3.55
C ILE A 268 -1.64 3.82 2.81
N SER A 269 -1.80 2.63 3.39
CA SER A 269 -2.57 1.53 2.78
C SER A 269 -4.05 1.88 2.64
N ALA A 270 -4.64 2.46 3.69
CA ALA A 270 -5.99 2.98 3.67
C ALA A 270 -6.15 4.08 2.62
N ALA A 271 -5.15 4.96 2.46
CA ALA A 271 -5.18 6.00 1.43
C ALA A 271 -5.12 5.43 0.00
N VAL A 272 -4.38 4.33 -0.25
CA VAL A 272 -4.42 3.63 -1.55
C VAL A 272 -5.84 3.13 -1.84
N LYS A 273 -6.49 2.50 -0.86
CA LYS A 273 -7.88 2.03 -0.97
C LYS A 273 -8.86 3.17 -1.23
N ASP A 274 -8.74 4.27 -0.49
CA ASP A 274 -9.58 5.45 -0.66
C ASP A 274 -9.46 6.06 -2.08
N ILE A 275 -8.24 6.16 -2.61
CA ILE A 275 -8.00 6.61 -4.00
C ILE A 275 -8.72 5.68 -4.98
N PHE A 276 -8.60 4.37 -4.80
CA PHE A 276 -9.27 3.40 -5.65
C PHE A 276 -10.80 3.49 -5.56
N ASP A 277 -11.34 3.65 -4.36
CA ASP A 277 -12.78 3.71 -4.14
C ASP A 277 -13.43 4.97 -4.73
N ASP A 278 -12.73 6.11 -4.70
CA ASP A 278 -13.23 7.37 -5.26
C ASP A 278 -12.97 7.54 -6.76
N THR A 279 -11.79 7.13 -7.24
CA THR A 279 -11.32 7.49 -8.59
C THR A 279 -11.05 6.31 -9.52
N ARG A 280 -11.06 5.09 -8.98
CA ARG A 280 -10.61 3.86 -9.67
C ARG A 280 -9.16 3.89 -10.14
N ALA A 281 -8.36 4.84 -9.64
CA ALA A 281 -6.92 4.85 -9.78
C ALA A 281 -6.28 3.86 -8.80
N VAL A 282 -5.18 3.24 -9.21
CA VAL A 282 -4.39 2.34 -8.35
C VAL A 282 -3.07 3.04 -8.03
N ALA A 283 -3.00 3.68 -6.87
CA ALA A 283 -1.78 4.34 -6.43
C ALA A 283 -0.74 3.31 -5.95
N GLU A 284 0.53 3.58 -6.23
CA GLU A 284 1.62 2.95 -5.46
C GLU A 284 1.65 3.54 -4.03
N PRO A 285 2.26 2.89 -3.02
CA PRO A 285 2.28 3.42 -1.66
C PRO A 285 2.82 4.86 -1.56
N SER A 286 3.91 5.19 -2.26
CA SER A 286 4.42 6.58 -2.35
C SER A 286 3.43 7.57 -2.98
N GLY A 287 2.60 7.09 -3.91
CA GLY A 287 1.54 7.88 -4.55
C GLY A 287 0.39 8.24 -3.60
N ALA A 288 0.16 7.44 -2.56
CA ALA A 288 -0.93 7.66 -1.60
C ALA A 288 -0.51 8.43 -0.33
N VAL A 289 0.80 8.61 -0.09
CA VAL A 289 1.33 9.29 1.10
C VAL A 289 0.66 10.64 1.34
N ALA A 290 0.48 11.46 0.31
CA ALA A 290 -0.12 12.79 0.48
C ALA A 290 -1.59 12.76 0.91
N LEU A 291 -2.38 11.77 0.46
CA LEU A 291 -3.75 11.61 0.92
C LEU A 291 -3.81 11.10 2.35
N ALA A 292 -2.93 10.17 2.72
CA ALA A 292 -2.82 9.72 4.11
C ALA A 292 -2.56 10.92 5.04
N GLY A 293 -1.59 11.78 4.68
CA GLY A 293 -1.32 13.00 5.44
C GLY A 293 -2.49 13.97 5.46
N LEU A 294 -3.21 14.15 4.34
CA LEU A 294 -4.42 14.98 4.30
C LEU A 294 -5.46 14.48 5.32
N LYS A 295 -5.73 13.17 5.37
CA LYS A 295 -6.68 12.57 6.33
C LYS A 295 -6.23 12.82 7.77
N THR A 296 -4.98 12.50 8.10
CA THR A 296 -4.42 12.68 9.45
C THR A 296 -4.45 14.16 9.86
N TYR A 297 -4.14 15.07 8.94
CA TYR A 297 -4.16 16.51 9.18
C TYR A 297 -5.56 17.01 9.50
N VAL A 298 -6.56 16.64 8.69
CA VAL A 298 -7.96 17.06 8.89
C VAL A 298 -8.47 16.60 10.25
N THR A 299 -8.22 15.33 10.61
CA THR A 299 -8.63 14.77 11.90
C THR A 299 -7.93 15.48 13.07
N THR A 300 -6.63 15.72 12.97
CA THR A 300 -5.84 16.31 14.06
C THR A 300 -6.17 17.79 14.28
N HIS A 301 -6.44 18.53 13.21
CA HIS A 301 -6.66 19.98 13.26
C HIS A 301 -8.14 20.39 13.27
N GLY A 302 -9.08 19.46 13.08
CA GLY A 302 -10.52 19.75 13.03
C GLY A 302 -10.89 20.65 11.85
N VAL A 303 -10.28 20.42 10.69
CA VAL A 303 -10.48 21.22 9.47
C VAL A 303 -11.80 20.87 8.81
N HIS A 304 -12.64 21.85 8.52
CA HIS A 304 -13.92 21.66 7.82
C HIS A 304 -14.25 22.83 6.89
N GLY A 305 -14.97 22.54 5.81
CA GLY A 305 -15.47 23.54 4.85
C GLY A 305 -14.38 24.17 3.97
N GLU A 306 -13.21 23.56 3.87
CA GLU A 306 -12.09 24.04 3.06
C GLU A 306 -11.89 23.24 1.77
N THR A 307 -11.19 23.84 0.81
CA THR A 307 -10.75 23.17 -0.43
C THR A 307 -9.34 22.61 -0.25
N LEU A 308 -9.21 21.29 -0.28
CA LEU A 308 -7.96 20.56 -0.04
C LEU A 308 -7.55 19.80 -1.31
N ALA A 309 -6.28 19.86 -1.67
CA ALA A 309 -5.74 19.06 -2.78
C ALA A 309 -4.56 18.20 -2.32
N HIS A 310 -4.44 16.99 -2.84
CA HIS A 310 -3.24 16.16 -2.66
C HIS A 310 -2.69 15.69 -4.00
N VAL A 311 -1.40 15.38 -4.05
CA VAL A 311 -0.76 14.84 -5.26
C VAL A 311 -0.72 13.32 -5.23
N LEU A 312 -1.39 12.66 -6.18
CA LEU A 312 -1.19 11.24 -6.45
C LEU A 312 0.08 11.12 -7.31
N SER A 313 1.22 10.88 -6.65
CA SER A 313 2.53 11.08 -7.28
C SER A 313 3.00 9.93 -8.19
N GLY A 314 2.36 8.76 -8.13
CA GLY A 314 2.72 7.64 -8.99
C GLY A 314 1.85 6.40 -8.82
N ALA A 315 1.98 5.49 -9.79
CA ALA A 315 1.21 4.24 -9.87
C ALA A 315 2.07 3.05 -10.37
N ASN A 316 3.39 3.09 -10.20
CA ASN A 316 4.29 2.01 -10.64
C ASN A 316 4.42 0.93 -9.55
N LEU A 317 3.32 0.26 -9.23
CA LEU A 317 3.29 -0.84 -8.27
C LEU A 317 3.44 -2.21 -8.93
N ASN A 318 3.99 -3.17 -8.19
CA ASN A 318 3.85 -4.58 -8.53
C ASN A 318 2.43 -5.05 -8.17
N PHE A 319 1.73 -5.70 -9.09
CA PHE A 319 0.37 -6.23 -8.85
C PHE A 319 0.29 -7.12 -7.61
N HIS A 320 1.30 -7.95 -7.34
CA HIS A 320 1.34 -8.78 -6.13
C HIS A 320 1.42 -7.95 -4.84
N GLY A 321 1.94 -6.73 -4.91
CA GLY A 321 1.97 -5.79 -3.79
C GLY A 321 0.57 -5.34 -3.35
N LEU A 322 -0.43 -5.40 -4.24
CA LEU A 322 -1.82 -5.08 -3.88
C LEU A 322 -2.37 -5.98 -2.78
N ARG A 323 -1.94 -7.25 -2.75
CA ARG A 323 -2.37 -8.16 -1.69
C ARG A 323 -1.96 -7.64 -0.32
N TYR A 324 -0.69 -7.26 -0.19
CA TYR A 324 -0.17 -6.73 1.07
C TYR A 324 -0.82 -5.39 1.44
N ILE A 325 -1.03 -4.50 0.46
CA ILE A 325 -1.76 -3.23 0.66
C ILE A 325 -3.19 -3.49 1.13
N SER A 326 -3.91 -4.44 0.52
CA SER A 326 -5.28 -4.80 0.89
C SER A 326 -5.34 -5.35 2.32
N GLU A 327 -4.45 -6.29 2.65
CA GLU A 327 -4.37 -6.88 4.00
C GLU A 327 -4.09 -5.79 5.05
N ARG A 328 -3.17 -4.84 4.80
CA ARG A 328 -2.90 -3.73 5.74
C ARG A 328 -4.01 -2.68 5.80
N ALA A 329 -4.68 -2.39 4.69
CA ALA A 329 -5.78 -1.43 4.65
C ALA A 329 -6.97 -1.90 5.51
N GLU A 330 -7.31 -3.19 5.45
CA GLU A 330 -8.36 -3.79 6.29
C GLU A 330 -8.03 -3.69 7.78
N LEU A 331 -6.76 -3.93 8.13
CA LEU A 331 -6.27 -3.85 9.52
C LEU A 331 -6.22 -2.41 10.05
N GLY A 332 -5.90 -1.42 9.20
CA GLY A 332 -5.78 -0.01 9.58
C GLY A 332 -7.12 0.73 9.67
N GLU A 333 -8.15 0.28 8.97
CA GLU A 333 -9.49 0.92 8.98
C GLU A 333 -10.38 0.43 10.13
N HIS A 334 -9.89 -0.41 11.04
CA HIS A 334 -10.74 -1.10 12.02
C HIS A 334 -11.91 -1.85 11.34
N GLY A 335 -11.68 -2.34 10.12
CA GLY A 335 -12.69 -2.99 9.27
C GLY A 335 -12.85 -4.48 9.54
N GLU A 336 -12.02 -5.05 10.43
CA GLU A 336 -12.04 -6.45 10.83
C GLU A 336 -11.74 -6.55 12.34
N ALA A 337 -12.56 -7.32 13.07
CA ALA A 337 -12.27 -7.77 14.43
C ALA A 337 -11.58 -9.13 14.37
N LEU A 338 -10.44 -9.28 15.04
CA LEU A 338 -9.78 -10.56 15.25
C LEU A 338 -9.99 -11.00 16.69
N LEU A 339 -10.64 -12.14 16.90
CA LEU A 339 -11.05 -12.61 18.22
C LEU A 339 -10.51 -14.02 18.47
N GLY A 340 -9.93 -14.24 19.65
CA GLY A 340 -9.70 -15.56 20.22
C GLY A 340 -10.87 -15.92 21.14
N VAL A 341 -11.68 -16.89 20.79
CA VAL A 341 -12.85 -17.29 21.59
C VAL A 341 -12.68 -18.71 22.10
N THR A 342 -13.00 -18.93 23.38
CA THR A 342 -12.99 -20.26 23.98
C THR A 342 -14.41 -20.81 24.10
N ILE A 343 -14.71 -21.89 23.40
CA ILE A 343 -16.01 -22.57 23.39
C ILE A 343 -15.93 -23.94 24.08
N PRO A 344 -17.04 -24.51 24.58
CA PRO A 344 -17.05 -25.89 25.08
C PRO A 344 -16.75 -26.90 23.97
N GLU A 345 -15.90 -27.88 24.25
CA GLU A 345 -15.53 -28.93 23.27
C GLU A 345 -16.64 -30.01 23.19
N ARG A 346 -17.72 -29.71 22.46
CA ARG A 346 -18.87 -30.62 22.27
C ARG A 346 -19.56 -30.44 20.92
N LYS A 347 -20.25 -31.49 20.47
CA LYS A 347 -21.10 -31.47 19.27
C LYS A 347 -22.08 -30.29 19.33
N GLY A 348 -22.14 -29.51 18.24
CA GLY A 348 -23.03 -28.35 18.09
C GLY A 348 -22.49 -27.01 18.63
N ALA A 349 -21.38 -26.97 19.38
CA ALA A 349 -20.88 -25.73 19.98
C ALA A 349 -20.50 -24.65 18.94
N PHE A 350 -19.96 -25.07 17.79
CA PHE A 350 -19.59 -24.18 16.68
C PHE A 350 -20.82 -23.51 16.06
N LEU A 351 -21.88 -24.29 15.86
CA LEU A 351 -23.14 -23.78 15.33
C LEU A 351 -23.80 -22.80 16.31
N GLU A 352 -23.83 -23.12 17.60
CA GLU A 352 -24.33 -22.23 18.64
C GLU A 352 -23.54 -20.91 18.66
N PHE A 353 -22.22 -20.97 18.59
CA PHE A 353 -21.35 -19.79 18.54
C PHE A 353 -21.61 -18.94 17.28
N CYS A 354 -21.65 -19.53 16.09
CA CYS A 354 -21.94 -18.81 14.85
C CYS A 354 -23.35 -18.19 14.83
N GLN A 355 -24.32 -18.75 15.57
CA GLN A 355 -25.63 -18.13 15.75
C GLN A 355 -25.55 -16.85 16.59
N VAL A 356 -24.62 -16.77 17.56
CA VAL A 356 -24.40 -15.54 18.35
C VAL A 356 -23.86 -14.41 17.49
N LEU A 357 -22.97 -14.74 16.53
CA LEU A 357 -22.44 -13.75 15.60
C LEU A 357 -23.53 -13.13 14.71
N GLY A 358 -24.74 -13.69 14.65
CA GLY A 358 -25.93 -12.93 14.26
C GLY A 358 -25.98 -12.53 12.78
N GLY A 359 -25.39 -13.34 11.89
CA GLY A 359 -25.36 -13.06 10.45
C GLY A 359 -24.29 -12.07 10.01
N ARG A 360 -23.45 -11.60 10.94
CA ARG A 360 -22.23 -10.83 10.63
C ARG A 360 -21.31 -11.65 9.71
N SER A 361 -20.57 -10.94 8.86
CA SER A 361 -19.68 -11.54 7.87
C SER A 361 -18.41 -12.07 8.54
N VAL A 362 -18.29 -13.39 8.62
CA VAL A 362 -17.09 -14.05 9.14
C VAL A 362 -16.04 -14.10 8.03
N THR A 363 -14.85 -13.56 8.29
CA THR A 363 -13.72 -13.54 7.34
C THR A 363 -12.76 -14.70 7.58
N ASP A 364 -12.54 -15.07 8.83
CA ASP A 364 -11.70 -16.19 9.26
C ASP A 364 -12.43 -17.01 10.32
N PHE A 365 -12.36 -18.34 10.24
CA PHE A 365 -12.81 -19.23 11.29
C PHE A 365 -11.89 -20.45 11.33
N ASN A 366 -10.97 -20.46 12.30
CA ASN A 366 -9.89 -21.43 12.36
C ASN A 366 -9.86 -22.14 13.72
N TYR A 367 -9.73 -23.47 13.69
CA TYR A 367 -9.76 -24.37 14.84
C TYR A 367 -9.00 -25.66 14.56
N ARG A 368 -8.36 -26.19 15.61
CA ARG A 368 -7.86 -27.56 15.70
C ARG A 368 -8.18 -28.11 17.08
N VAL A 369 -8.58 -29.38 17.12
CA VAL A 369 -8.74 -30.10 18.38
C VAL A 369 -7.46 -30.11 19.21
N ASP A 370 -7.62 -29.94 20.51
CA ASP A 370 -6.56 -29.93 21.51
C ASP A 370 -6.94 -30.84 22.69
N ASP A 371 -6.02 -31.07 23.62
CA ASP A 371 -6.19 -31.99 24.76
C ASP A 371 -7.03 -31.43 25.93
N HIS A 372 -7.71 -30.30 25.70
CA HIS A 372 -8.48 -29.57 26.69
C HIS A 372 -9.99 -29.73 26.46
N ASP A 373 -10.78 -29.74 27.54
CA ASP A 373 -12.26 -29.76 27.47
C ASP A 373 -12.89 -28.46 26.89
N ARG A 374 -12.03 -27.54 26.43
CA ARG A 374 -12.42 -26.23 25.88
C ARG A 374 -11.64 -25.99 24.58
N ALA A 375 -12.38 -25.82 23.50
CA ALA A 375 -11.84 -25.44 22.19
C ALA A 375 -11.48 -23.95 22.17
N ARG A 376 -10.33 -23.61 21.60
CA ARG A 376 -9.97 -22.23 21.26
C ARG A 376 -10.12 -22.05 19.76
N ILE A 377 -10.99 -21.14 19.37
CA ILE A 377 -11.24 -20.78 17.98
C ILE A 377 -10.70 -19.37 17.71
N PHE A 378 -10.16 -19.18 16.53
CA PHE A 378 -9.79 -17.86 16.03
C PHE A 378 -10.78 -17.42 14.97
N VAL A 379 -11.33 -16.23 15.18
CA VAL A 379 -12.45 -15.73 14.39
C VAL A 379 -12.14 -14.32 13.92
N GLY A 380 -12.17 -14.13 12.60
CA GLY A 380 -12.21 -12.83 11.97
C GLY A 380 -13.65 -12.45 11.65
N VAL A 381 -14.07 -11.24 12.01
CA VAL A 381 -15.40 -10.71 11.69
C VAL A 381 -15.24 -9.36 11.00
N GLN A 382 -15.79 -9.22 9.81
CA GLN A 382 -15.81 -7.94 9.10
C GLN A 382 -16.74 -6.95 9.83
N LEU A 383 -16.27 -5.72 9.98
CA LEU A 383 -16.95 -4.63 10.67
C LEU A 383 -17.41 -3.56 9.67
N HIS A 384 -18.57 -2.98 9.94
CA HIS A 384 -19.15 -1.86 9.21
C HIS A 384 -19.20 -0.58 10.05
N GLU A 385 -19.37 -0.69 11.37
CA GLU A 385 -19.39 0.45 12.30
C GLU A 385 -18.09 0.59 13.13
N GLY A 386 -17.04 -0.14 12.72
CA GLY A 386 -15.71 -0.07 13.31
C GLY A 386 -15.67 -0.56 14.76
N ASP A 387 -14.91 0.15 15.61
CA ASP A 387 -14.66 -0.24 17.00
C ASP A 387 -15.94 -0.39 17.83
N GLN A 388 -16.99 0.39 17.58
CA GLN A 388 -18.24 0.28 18.32
C GLN A 388 -18.91 -1.08 18.07
N GLU A 389 -18.99 -1.52 16.81
CA GLU A 389 -19.55 -2.83 16.47
C GLU A 389 -18.68 -3.97 17.00
N ARG A 390 -17.35 -3.81 17.01
CA ARG A 390 -16.45 -4.78 17.65
C ARG A 390 -16.79 -4.93 19.13
N ASP A 391 -16.91 -3.83 19.85
CA ASP A 391 -17.19 -3.83 21.27
C ASP A 391 -18.56 -4.45 21.57
N ASP A 392 -19.56 -4.19 20.72
CA ASP A 392 -20.89 -4.82 20.78
C ASP A 392 -20.82 -6.35 20.56
N ILE A 393 -20.01 -6.82 19.59
CA ILE A 393 -19.77 -8.26 19.36
C ILE A 393 -19.13 -8.91 20.60
N ILE A 394 -18.14 -8.26 21.19
CA ILE A 394 -17.46 -8.79 22.39
C ILE A 394 -18.45 -8.87 23.55
N ALA A 395 -19.28 -7.84 23.75
CA ALA A 395 -20.31 -7.83 24.78
C ALA A 395 -21.34 -8.96 24.58
N ASP A 396 -21.87 -9.14 23.36
CA ASP A 396 -22.82 -10.21 23.01
C ASP A 396 -22.26 -11.60 23.35
N LEU A 397 -20.97 -11.82 23.07
CA LEU A 397 -20.29 -13.08 23.37
C LEU A 397 -20.08 -13.28 24.87
N GLN A 398 -19.67 -12.24 25.60
CA GLN A 398 -19.47 -12.29 27.04
C GLN A 398 -20.77 -12.51 27.82
N GLU A 399 -21.88 -11.92 27.39
CA GLU A 399 -23.22 -12.14 27.97
C GLU A 399 -23.63 -13.62 27.92
N ARG A 400 -23.18 -14.35 26.88
CA ARG A 400 -23.40 -15.79 26.72
C ARG A 400 -22.32 -16.65 27.39
N SER A 401 -21.50 -16.05 28.25
CA SER A 401 -20.44 -16.71 29.01
C SER A 401 -19.31 -17.31 28.17
N TYR A 402 -19.07 -16.77 26.97
CA TYR A 402 -17.85 -17.07 26.23
C TYR A 402 -16.67 -16.28 26.80
N ASP A 403 -15.50 -16.92 26.82
CA ASP A 403 -14.23 -16.28 27.16
C ASP A 403 -13.60 -15.78 25.86
N VAL A 404 -13.46 -14.45 25.73
CA VAL A 404 -13.10 -13.75 24.50
C VAL A 404 -11.87 -12.89 24.75
N VAL A 405 -10.89 -13.03 23.87
CA VAL A 405 -9.69 -12.19 23.80
C VAL A 405 -9.75 -11.39 22.51
N ASP A 406 -9.73 -10.07 22.62
CA ASP A 406 -9.59 -9.19 21.46
C ASP A 406 -8.14 -9.17 20.99
N LEU A 407 -7.91 -9.60 19.75
CA LEU A 407 -6.62 -9.65 19.07
C LEU A 407 -6.52 -8.59 17.96
N SER A 408 -7.53 -7.71 17.86
CA SER A 408 -7.63 -6.70 16.78
C SER A 408 -6.54 -5.62 16.87
N SER A 409 -5.78 -5.55 17.96
CA SER A 409 -4.60 -4.68 18.10
C SER A 409 -3.29 -5.47 18.27
N ASP A 410 -3.30 -6.79 18.12
CA ASP A 410 -2.13 -7.65 18.28
C ASP A 410 -1.44 -7.89 16.92
N ASP A 411 -0.26 -7.29 16.73
CA ASP A 411 0.51 -7.41 15.49
C ASP A 411 0.92 -8.87 15.20
N ALA A 412 1.26 -9.66 16.22
CA ALA A 412 1.60 -11.05 16.03
C ALA A 412 0.37 -11.84 15.56
N ALA A 413 -0.81 -11.53 16.09
CA ALA A 413 -2.05 -12.16 15.63
C ALA A 413 -2.36 -11.85 14.17
N LYS A 414 -2.25 -10.57 13.80
CA LYS A 414 -2.51 -10.05 12.44
C LYS A 414 -1.53 -10.57 11.41
N GLU A 415 -0.24 -10.53 11.70
CA GLU A 415 0.82 -10.80 10.72
C GLU A 415 1.21 -12.29 10.69
N HIS A 416 1.01 -13.02 11.78
CA HIS A 416 1.52 -14.39 11.92
C HIS A 416 0.45 -15.40 12.36
N VAL A 417 -0.14 -15.25 13.55
CA VAL A 417 -0.97 -16.30 14.16
C VAL A 417 -2.15 -16.67 13.28
N ARG A 418 -2.82 -15.70 12.63
CA ARG A 418 -3.93 -15.99 11.71
C ARG A 418 -3.59 -16.97 10.57
N TYR A 419 -2.31 -17.10 10.22
CA TYR A 419 -1.80 -18.02 9.20
C TYR A 419 -1.24 -19.34 9.75
N MET A 420 -1.16 -19.48 11.08
CA MET A 420 -0.49 -20.60 11.75
C MET A 420 -1.47 -21.53 12.48
N ILE A 421 -2.72 -21.11 12.65
CA ILE A 421 -3.73 -21.91 13.37
C ILE A 421 -4.10 -23.13 12.55
N GLY A 422 -4.06 -24.30 13.19
CA GLY A 422 -4.15 -25.59 12.55
C GLY A 422 -3.23 -26.57 13.27
N GLY A 423 -1.94 -26.58 12.96
CA GLY A 423 -0.96 -27.43 13.65
C GLY A 423 -1.32 -28.93 13.66
N ARG A 424 -0.58 -29.71 14.45
CA ARG A 424 -0.88 -31.13 14.67
C ARG A 424 -1.74 -31.31 15.90
N ALA A 425 -2.72 -32.21 15.82
CA ALA A 425 -3.47 -32.61 16.99
C ALA A 425 -2.53 -33.34 17.99
N PRO A 426 -2.68 -33.11 19.31
CA PRO A 426 -1.80 -33.70 20.32
C PRO A 426 -1.98 -35.23 20.50
N ARG A 427 -3.08 -35.80 20.00
CA ARG A 427 -3.38 -37.24 20.04
C ARG A 427 -3.62 -37.78 18.65
N HIS A 428 -3.43 -39.09 18.49
CA HIS A 428 -3.84 -39.80 17.28
C HIS A 428 -5.36 -39.88 17.20
N PHE A 429 -5.92 -39.28 16.15
CA PHE A 429 -7.33 -39.36 15.80
C PHE A 429 -7.48 -40.17 14.51
N ASN A 430 -8.55 -40.96 14.42
CA ASN A 430 -8.99 -41.49 13.13
C ASN A 430 -9.76 -40.37 12.41
N GLU A 431 -9.02 -39.48 11.74
CA GLU A 431 -9.59 -38.26 11.17
C GLU A 431 -9.76 -38.40 9.64
N ARG A 432 -10.98 -38.16 9.15
CA ARG A 432 -11.27 -37.97 7.73
C ARG A 432 -11.35 -36.48 7.43
N VAL A 433 -10.64 -36.03 6.39
CA VAL A 433 -10.53 -34.60 6.07
C VAL A 433 -11.09 -34.31 4.70
N PHE A 434 -11.93 -33.28 4.63
CA PHE A 434 -12.63 -32.87 3.42
C PHE A 434 -12.32 -31.41 3.08
N SER A 435 -12.05 -31.15 1.80
CA SER A 435 -12.09 -29.81 1.23
C SER A 435 -13.47 -29.58 0.67
N ILE A 436 -14.23 -28.66 1.27
CA ILE A 436 -15.61 -28.36 0.91
C ILE A 436 -15.67 -26.95 0.31
N GLN A 437 -16.44 -26.79 -0.76
CA GLN A 437 -16.68 -25.52 -1.42
C GLN A 437 -18.19 -25.25 -1.45
N PHE A 438 -18.57 -24.05 -1.04
CA PHE A 438 -19.94 -23.56 -1.10
C PHE A 438 -19.99 -22.13 -1.63
N PRO A 439 -21.08 -21.72 -2.30
CA PRO A 439 -21.25 -20.34 -2.75
C PRO A 439 -21.15 -19.37 -1.58
N GLU A 440 -20.33 -18.33 -1.73
CA GLU A 440 -20.15 -17.33 -0.66
C GLU A 440 -21.33 -16.33 -0.67
N HIS A 441 -21.94 -16.10 0.49
CA HIS A 441 -22.98 -15.11 0.72
C HIS A 441 -23.06 -14.77 2.21
N PRO A 442 -23.68 -13.65 2.63
CA PRO A 442 -23.86 -13.34 4.05
C PRO A 442 -24.51 -14.52 4.80
N GLY A 443 -23.84 -14.99 5.84
CA GLY A 443 -24.25 -16.16 6.63
C GLY A 443 -24.01 -17.53 5.98
N ALA A 444 -23.24 -17.64 4.89
CA ALA A 444 -22.94 -18.91 4.22
C ALA A 444 -22.29 -19.92 5.18
N LEU A 445 -21.31 -19.49 5.99
CA LEU A 445 -20.71 -20.34 7.02
C LEU A 445 -21.75 -20.86 8.03
N LEU A 446 -22.65 -20.00 8.50
CA LEU A 446 -23.71 -20.40 9.43
C LEU A 446 -24.68 -21.39 8.77
N HIS A 447 -25.03 -21.16 7.49
CA HIS A 447 -25.86 -22.09 6.73
C HIS A 447 -25.16 -23.44 6.58
N PHE A 448 -23.88 -23.45 6.21
CA PHE A 448 -23.05 -24.65 6.13
C PHE A 448 -23.04 -25.42 7.46
N LEU A 449 -22.80 -24.74 8.60
CA LEU A 449 -22.82 -25.37 9.92
C LEU A 449 -24.21 -25.88 10.32
N LYS A 450 -25.30 -25.18 9.95
CA LYS A 450 -26.67 -25.66 10.17
C LYS A 450 -26.96 -26.93 9.39
N VAL A 451 -26.46 -26.97 8.16
CA VAL A 451 -26.62 -28.07 7.22
C VAL A 451 -25.80 -29.28 7.65
N LEU A 452 -24.55 -29.06 8.09
CA LEU A 452 -23.70 -30.09 8.69
C LEU A 452 -24.31 -30.65 9.99
N GLY A 453 -25.03 -29.81 10.73
CA GLY A 453 -25.75 -30.18 11.94
C GLY A 453 -24.82 -30.50 13.11
N ALA A 454 -25.32 -31.28 14.06
CA ALA A 454 -24.55 -31.76 15.23
C ALA A 454 -24.24 -33.27 15.14
N HIS A 455 -24.29 -33.83 13.92
CA HIS A 455 -24.12 -35.26 13.68
C HIS A 455 -22.65 -35.71 13.79
N TRP A 456 -21.73 -34.82 13.41
CA TRP A 456 -20.30 -35.12 13.30
C TRP A 456 -19.47 -34.35 14.32
N ASN A 457 -18.40 -34.97 14.81
CA ASN A 457 -17.44 -34.31 15.71
C ASN A 457 -16.32 -33.67 14.87
N ILE A 458 -16.19 -32.34 14.94
CA ILE A 458 -15.20 -31.59 14.14
C ILE A 458 -13.87 -31.58 14.87
N SER A 459 -12.81 -32.06 14.23
CA SER A 459 -11.44 -32.10 14.78
C SER A 459 -10.49 -31.08 14.13
N LEU A 460 -10.88 -30.55 12.97
CA LEU A 460 -10.19 -29.47 12.27
C LEU A 460 -11.22 -28.62 11.54
N PHE A 461 -11.08 -27.30 11.63
CA PHE A 461 -11.90 -26.39 10.84
C PHE A 461 -11.04 -25.22 10.41
N HIS A 462 -10.90 -25.02 9.11
CA HIS A 462 -10.18 -23.87 8.56
C HIS A 462 -11.03 -23.25 7.45
N TYR A 463 -11.57 -22.07 7.73
CA TYR A 463 -12.36 -21.27 6.82
C TYR A 463 -11.72 -19.89 6.68
N ARG A 464 -11.59 -19.45 5.43
CA ARG A 464 -11.23 -18.06 5.12
C ARG A 464 -12.01 -17.59 3.91
N SER A 465 -12.74 -16.49 4.08
CA SER A 465 -13.42 -15.83 2.97
C SER A 465 -12.40 -14.99 2.22
N HIS A 466 -12.15 -15.32 0.96
CA HIS A 466 -11.21 -14.59 0.09
C HIS A 466 -11.91 -13.64 -0.90
N GLY A 467 -13.17 -13.26 -0.63
CA GLY A 467 -13.97 -12.48 -1.58
C GLY A 467 -14.16 -13.17 -2.94
N MET A 468 -14.01 -14.49 -2.97
CA MET A 468 -14.16 -15.35 -4.15
C MET A 468 -15.61 -15.82 -4.26
N ASP A 469 -16.03 -16.23 -5.47
CA ASP A 469 -17.36 -16.81 -5.72
C ASP A 469 -17.70 -18.04 -4.83
N TYR A 470 -16.69 -18.66 -4.22
CA TYR A 470 -16.83 -19.83 -3.36
C TYR A 470 -16.03 -19.68 -2.06
N GLY A 471 -16.70 -19.88 -0.93
CA GLY A 471 -16.05 -20.14 0.35
C GLY A 471 -15.41 -21.53 0.31
N ARG A 472 -14.18 -21.65 0.84
CA ARG A 472 -13.49 -22.93 0.99
C ARG A 472 -13.30 -23.24 2.45
N VAL A 473 -13.74 -24.43 2.85
CA VAL A 473 -13.52 -24.96 4.18
C VAL A 473 -12.68 -26.23 4.06
N LEU A 474 -11.61 -26.30 4.83
CA LEU A 474 -10.98 -27.58 5.15
C LEU A 474 -11.55 -28.03 6.49
N CYS A 475 -12.27 -29.15 6.50
CA CYS A 475 -12.91 -29.69 7.69
C CYS A 475 -12.43 -31.12 7.95
N GLY A 476 -12.00 -31.38 9.18
CA GLY A 476 -11.68 -32.72 9.67
C GLY A 476 -12.77 -33.22 10.60
N PHE A 477 -13.13 -34.48 10.46
CA PHE A 477 -14.11 -35.16 11.29
C PHE A 477 -13.45 -36.33 12.01
N ASP A 478 -13.73 -36.44 13.30
CA ASP A 478 -13.31 -37.57 14.12
C ASP A 478 -14.22 -38.78 13.84
N ASP A 479 -13.63 -39.82 13.25
CA ASP A 479 -14.25 -41.08 12.84
C ASP A 479 -13.93 -42.22 13.84
N THR A 480 -13.56 -41.88 15.08
CA THR A 480 -13.30 -42.87 16.14
C THR A 480 -14.56 -43.54 16.70
N GLU A 481 -15.74 -42.92 16.55
CA GLU A 481 -17.03 -43.48 17.00
C GLU A 481 -17.71 -44.40 15.96
N ASN A 482 -17.03 -44.76 14.86
CA ASN A 482 -17.56 -45.61 13.80
C ASN A 482 -16.67 -46.87 13.59
N PRO A 483 -16.70 -47.86 14.51
CA PRO A 483 -15.68 -48.92 14.59
C PRO A 483 -15.92 -50.10 13.64
N ALA A 484 -16.95 -50.05 12.79
CA ALA A 484 -17.34 -51.14 11.92
C ALA A 484 -17.32 -50.66 10.46
N GLY A 485 -16.52 -51.32 9.63
CA GLY A 485 -16.59 -51.20 8.17
C GLY A 485 -17.86 -51.85 7.61
N ASP A 486 -19.03 -51.46 8.12
CA ASP A 486 -20.36 -51.88 7.67
C ASP A 486 -21.22 -50.68 7.23
N GLY A 487 -20.72 -49.91 6.26
CA GLY A 487 -21.59 -49.22 5.30
C GLY A 487 -22.24 -47.90 5.73
N SER A 488 -21.53 -47.05 6.48
CA SER A 488 -21.92 -45.64 6.73
C SER A 488 -21.08 -44.61 5.97
N ASP A 489 -20.15 -45.03 5.12
CA ASP A 489 -19.51 -44.15 4.11
C ASP A 489 -20.57 -43.47 3.22
N ASP A 490 -21.70 -44.15 3.00
CA ASP A 490 -22.82 -43.62 2.24
C ASP A 490 -23.50 -42.43 2.96
N ASP A 491 -23.52 -42.30 4.29
CA ASP A 491 -24.38 -41.30 4.96
C ASP A 491 -23.81 -39.87 4.90
N PHE A 492 -22.50 -39.68 5.09
CA PHE A 492 -21.86 -38.36 4.96
C PHE A 492 -21.80 -37.92 3.49
N ASP A 493 -21.37 -38.82 2.60
CA ASP A 493 -21.26 -38.52 1.17
C ASP A 493 -22.64 -38.29 0.55
N HIS A 494 -23.65 -39.08 0.93
CA HIS A 494 -25.04 -38.87 0.51
C HIS A 494 -25.60 -37.56 1.06
N HIS A 495 -25.41 -37.27 2.35
CA HIS A 495 -25.83 -36.01 2.97
C HIS A 495 -25.21 -34.82 2.22
N MET A 496 -23.89 -34.80 2.02
CA MET A 496 -23.21 -33.73 1.28
C MET A 496 -23.65 -33.63 -0.19
N GLN A 497 -23.93 -34.76 -0.86
CA GLN A 497 -24.45 -34.79 -2.24
C GLN A 497 -25.89 -34.28 -2.33
N GLU A 498 -26.78 -34.62 -1.40
CA GLU A 498 -28.16 -34.10 -1.33
C GLU A 498 -28.19 -32.58 -1.17
N LEU A 499 -27.18 -32.03 -0.51
CA LEU A 499 -27.02 -30.60 -0.25
C LEU A 499 -26.41 -29.82 -1.43
N GLY A 500 -25.89 -30.53 -2.44
CA GLY A 500 -25.33 -29.92 -3.65
C GLY A 500 -24.00 -29.18 -3.44
N TYR A 501 -23.30 -29.40 -2.33
CA TYR A 501 -21.97 -28.83 -2.11
C TYR A 501 -20.90 -29.62 -2.87
N GLN A 502 -19.88 -28.93 -3.37
CA GLN A 502 -18.71 -29.59 -3.95
C GLN A 502 -17.75 -29.94 -2.82
N PHE A 503 -17.49 -31.22 -2.62
CA PHE A 503 -16.53 -31.68 -1.63
C PHE A 503 -15.54 -32.67 -2.24
N LYS A 504 -14.36 -32.76 -1.62
CA LYS A 504 -13.32 -33.72 -1.96
C LYS A 504 -12.67 -34.22 -0.68
N GLU A 505 -12.64 -35.53 -0.49
CA GLU A 505 -11.82 -36.13 0.56
C GLU A 505 -10.33 -35.94 0.24
N VAL A 506 -9.60 -35.42 1.23
CA VAL A 506 -8.17 -35.07 1.17
C VAL A 506 -7.40 -35.66 2.36
N THR A 507 -7.94 -36.71 2.99
CA THR A 507 -7.36 -37.44 4.13
C THR A 507 -5.92 -37.93 3.86
N ASP A 508 -5.60 -38.30 2.62
CA ASP A 508 -4.27 -38.76 2.19
C ASP A 508 -3.46 -37.67 1.45
N SER A 509 -3.89 -36.42 1.50
CA SER A 509 -3.12 -35.30 0.93
C SER A 509 -1.74 -35.24 1.58
N VAL A 510 -0.70 -35.14 0.74
CA VAL A 510 0.70 -35.06 1.20
C VAL A 510 0.89 -33.88 2.15
N GLY A 511 0.27 -32.72 1.85
CA GLY A 511 0.37 -31.54 2.70
C GLY A 511 -0.29 -31.74 4.07
N TYR A 512 -1.50 -32.30 4.08
CA TYR A 512 -2.20 -32.61 5.33
C TYR A 512 -1.42 -33.64 6.17
N THR A 513 -1.02 -34.75 5.57
CA THR A 513 -0.29 -35.83 6.23
C THR A 513 1.04 -35.37 6.82
N TYR A 514 1.74 -34.46 6.12
CA TYR A 514 3.04 -33.98 6.56
C TYR A 514 2.97 -32.91 7.66
N PHE A 515 1.99 -32.00 7.62
CA PHE A 515 1.95 -30.85 8.54
C PHE A 515 0.88 -30.93 9.64
N LEU A 516 -0.25 -31.59 9.40
CA LEU A 516 -1.45 -31.47 10.24
C LEU A 516 -1.91 -32.80 10.85
N LYS A 517 -1.69 -33.92 10.16
CA LYS A 517 -2.02 -35.25 10.67
C LYS A 517 -1.21 -35.54 11.93
N SER A 518 -1.90 -35.99 12.98
CA SER A 518 -1.33 -36.41 14.27
C SER A 518 -0.22 -37.44 14.06
#